data_AF-A3RDY4-F1
#
_entry.id   AF-A3RDY4-F1
#
_cell.length_a   1.000
_cell.length_b   1.000
_cell.length_c   1.000
_cell.angle_alpha   90.00
_cell.angle_beta   90.00
_cell.angle_gamma   90.00
#
_symmetry.space_group_name_H-M   'P 1'
#
loop_
_entity.id
_entity.type
_entity.pdbx_description
1 polymer ?
#
loop_
_entity_poly.entity_id
_entity_poly.type
_entity_poly.pdbx_seq_one_letter_code
_entity_poly.pdbx_strand_id
1 'polypeptide(L)'
;GGWIIFQRRINGKVDFYKGWEDYRLGFGNYTVGEFYLGNEHIYKLTSQTHFELRIDLEFNMKRYFARYFRFRILGENEKYQLKVGNYSGNATDNLTIHNNIPFSTFDQDNDKAESNNCAVLYT
;
A
#
# COMPACT_ATOMS: atom_id res chain seq x y z
N GLY A 1 0.02 20.75 -8.39
CA GLY A 1 -0.05 19.30 -8.13
C GLY A 1 1.35 18.82 -7.80
N GLY A 2 1.49 17.85 -6.88
CA GLY A 2 2.80 17.36 -6.42
C GLY A 2 2.73 15.93 -5.87
N TRP A 3 1.74 15.15 -6.31
CA TRP A 3 1.51 13.78 -5.84
C TRP A 3 2.18 12.77 -6.77
N ILE A 4 2.94 11.85 -6.18
CA ILE A 4 3.45 10.67 -6.86
C ILE A 4 2.43 9.55 -6.65
N ILE A 5 1.86 9.02 -7.74
CA ILE A 5 0.94 7.88 -7.66
C ILE A 5 1.79 6.61 -7.61
N PHE A 6 1.67 5.82 -6.54
CA PHE A 6 2.37 4.54 -6.43
C PHE A 6 1.45 3.31 -6.54
N GLN A 7 0.13 3.51 -6.47
CA GLN A 7 -0.86 2.45 -6.67
C GLN A 7 -2.12 3.06 -7.29
N ARG A 8 -2.76 2.32 -8.21
CA ARG A 8 -4.05 2.73 -8.77
C ARG A 8 -4.92 1.51 -9.11
N ARG A 9 -6.18 1.53 -8.70
CA ARG A 9 -7.27 0.60 -9.12
C ARG A 9 -8.35 1.38 -9.85
N ILE A 10 -8.92 0.80 -10.90
CA ILE A 10 -9.92 1.43 -11.78
C ILE A 10 -10.97 0.42 -12.26
N ASN A 11 -10.53 -0.75 -12.72
CA ASN A 11 -11.40 -1.68 -13.47
C ASN A 11 -11.13 -3.16 -13.23
N GLY A 12 -10.15 -3.51 -12.37
CA GLY A 12 -9.84 -4.89 -12.00
C GLY A 12 -9.16 -5.72 -13.10
N LYS A 13 -8.58 -5.09 -14.13
CA LYS A 13 -7.89 -5.80 -15.22
C LYS A 13 -6.49 -6.29 -14.84
N VAL A 14 -5.87 -5.67 -13.84
CA VAL A 14 -4.59 -6.12 -13.31
C VAL A 14 -4.85 -6.96 -12.08
N ASP A 15 -4.28 -8.16 -12.09
CA ASP A 15 -4.27 -9.06 -10.94
C ASP A 15 -3.30 -8.54 -9.87
N PHE A 16 -3.80 -8.45 -8.63
CA PHE A 16 -3.04 -8.01 -7.45
C PHE A 16 -2.74 -9.17 -6.48
N TYR A 17 -3.20 -10.38 -6.77
CA TYR A 17 -2.80 -11.59 -6.06
C TYR A 17 -1.43 -12.06 -6.57
N LYS A 18 -0.39 -11.38 -6.08
CA LYS A 18 1.00 -11.50 -6.55
C LYS A 18 1.96 -11.88 -5.43
N GLY A 19 3.08 -12.49 -5.82
CA GLY A 19 4.11 -12.93 -4.89
C GLY A 19 4.99 -11.78 -4.40
N TRP A 20 5.91 -12.08 -3.49
CA TRP A 20 6.81 -11.10 -2.89
C TRP A 20 7.62 -10.33 -3.95
N GLU A 21 8.19 -11.04 -4.91
CA GLU A 21 9.08 -10.45 -5.92
C GLU A 21 8.34 -9.45 -6.83
N ASP A 22 7.09 -9.75 -7.20
CA ASP A 22 6.24 -8.84 -7.97
C ASP A 22 5.94 -7.57 -7.17
N TYR A 23 5.56 -7.71 -5.89
CA TYR A 23 5.32 -6.55 -5.02
C TYR A 23 6.59 -5.77 -4.71
N ARG A 24 7.75 -6.43 -4.70
CA ARG A 24 9.05 -5.79 -4.55
C ARG A 24 9.38 -4.90 -5.74
N LEU A 25 9.31 -5.46 -6.95
CA LEU A 25 9.69 -4.80 -8.20
C LEU A 25 8.63 -3.83 -8.72
N GLY A 26 7.36 -4.14 -8.50
CA GLY A 26 6.21 -3.46 -9.08
C GLY A 26 5.64 -4.20 -10.29
N PHE A 27 4.37 -3.93 -10.60
CA PHE A 27 3.64 -4.58 -11.67
C PHE A 27 2.51 -3.71 -12.22
N GLY A 28 1.91 -4.16 -13.33
CA GLY A 28 0.87 -3.42 -14.04
C GLY A 28 1.44 -2.34 -14.97
N ASN A 29 0.60 -1.39 -15.38
CA ASN A 29 0.99 -0.38 -16.35
C ASN A 29 0.48 1.02 -15.96
N TYR A 30 1.43 1.86 -15.54
CA TYR A 30 1.16 3.24 -15.11
C TYR A 30 0.58 4.11 -16.23
N THR A 31 0.85 3.81 -17.51
CA THR A 31 0.35 4.58 -18.65
C THR A 31 -1.10 4.27 -19.01
N VAL A 32 -1.58 3.05 -18.76
CA VAL A 32 -2.87 2.58 -19.31
C VAL A 32 -3.94 2.30 -18.24
N GLY A 33 -3.57 2.13 -16.97
CA GLY A 33 -4.61 1.89 -15.96
C GLY A 33 -4.07 1.57 -14.58
N GLU A 34 -4.13 0.30 -14.21
CA GLU A 34 -3.83 -0.17 -12.87
C GLU A 34 -2.37 -0.58 -12.75
N PHE A 35 -1.76 -0.26 -11.61
CA PHE A 35 -0.38 -0.62 -11.33
C PHE A 35 -0.07 -0.54 -9.84
N TYR A 36 1.07 -1.14 -9.50
CA TYR A 36 1.76 -0.99 -8.23
C TYR A 36 3.23 -0.65 -8.52
N LEU A 37 3.75 0.43 -7.92
CA LEU A 37 5.08 0.95 -8.23
C LEU A 37 6.22 0.01 -7.78
N GLY A 38 5.95 -0.84 -6.79
CA GLY A 38 6.94 -1.70 -6.17
C GLY A 38 7.41 -1.16 -4.83
N ASN A 39 7.49 -2.03 -3.83
CA ASN A 39 7.89 -1.70 -2.48
C ASN A 39 9.28 -1.08 -2.44
N GLU A 40 10.22 -1.56 -3.27
CA GLU A 40 11.57 -1.03 -3.28
C GLU A 40 11.62 0.44 -3.75
N HIS A 41 10.80 0.80 -4.73
CA HIS A 41 10.66 2.18 -5.20
C HIS A 41 9.97 3.06 -4.15
N ILE A 42 8.91 2.57 -3.51
CA ILE A 42 8.19 3.30 -2.46
C ILE A 42 9.08 3.54 -1.24
N TYR A 43 9.89 2.55 -0.84
CA TYR A 43 10.87 2.68 0.23
C TYR A 43 11.92 3.75 -0.11
N LYS A 44 12.51 3.69 -1.31
CA LYS A 44 13.49 4.70 -1.76
C LYS A 44 12.93 6.11 -1.77
N LEU A 45 11.66 6.30 -2.13
CA LEU A 45 11.00 7.60 -2.07
C LEU A 45 10.80 8.06 -0.62
N THR A 46 10.14 7.23 0.19
CA THR A 46 9.67 7.61 1.53
C THR A 46 10.76 7.62 2.62
N SER A 47 11.97 7.15 2.29
CA SER A 47 13.14 7.18 3.18
C SER A 47 13.93 8.49 3.11
N GLN A 48 13.80 9.27 2.02
CA GLN A 48 14.61 10.47 1.80
C GLN A 48 14.17 11.68 2.61
N THR A 49 12.86 11.86 2.76
CA THR A 49 12.26 13.01 3.43
C THR A 49 10.88 12.66 3.96
N HIS A 50 10.23 13.64 4.56
CA HIS A 50 8.85 13.54 4.97
C HIS A 50 7.92 13.43 3.75
N PHE A 51 7.18 12.33 3.68
CA PHE A 51 6.08 12.14 2.75
C PHE A 51 4.76 11.98 3.50
N GLU A 52 3.70 12.45 2.86
CA GLU A 52 2.33 12.17 3.24
C GLU A 52 1.70 11.17 2.28
N LEU A 53 0.79 10.36 2.81
CA LEU A 53 -0.04 9.45 2.03
C LEU A 53 -1.43 10.05 1.87
N ARG A 54 -1.95 10.03 0.65
CA ARG A 54 -3.36 10.27 0.36
C ARG A 54 -3.92 9.06 -0.40
N ILE A 55 -5.04 8.54 0.08
CA ILE A 55 -5.82 7.49 -0.56
C ILE A 55 -7.14 8.12 -0.98
N ASP A 56 -7.41 8.16 -2.27
CA ASP A 56 -8.69 8.59 -2.82
C ASP A 56 -9.52 7.35 -3.18
N LEU A 57 -10.79 7.34 -2.76
CA LEU A 57 -11.71 6.21 -2.90
C LEU A 57 -13.02 6.70 -3.54
N GLU A 58 -13.66 5.85 -4.34
CA GLU A 58 -15.00 6.10 -4.84
C GLU A 58 -15.89 4.89 -4.57
N PHE A 59 -17.06 5.13 -3.96
CA PHE A 59 -18.06 4.10 -3.69
C PHE A 59 -19.46 4.68 -3.89
N ASN A 60 -20.31 3.99 -4.67
CA ASN A 60 -21.65 4.46 -5.03
C ASN A 60 -21.67 5.92 -5.55
N MET A 61 -20.74 6.24 -6.45
CA MET A 61 -20.52 7.59 -7.02
C MET A 61 -20.15 8.68 -6.01
N LYS A 62 -19.89 8.34 -4.75
CA LYS A 62 -19.40 9.26 -3.72
C LYS A 62 -17.90 9.11 -3.55
N ARG A 63 -17.21 10.24 -3.42
CA ARG A 63 -15.76 10.31 -3.26
C ARG A 63 -15.39 10.51 -1.80
N TYR A 64 -14.42 9.71 -1.37
CA TYR A 64 -13.84 9.76 -0.04
C TYR A 64 -12.32 9.88 -0.15
N PHE A 65 -11.70 10.38 0.90
CA PHE A 65 -10.25 10.34 1.02
C PHE A 65 -9.83 10.09 2.47
N ALA A 66 -8.68 9.42 2.58
CA ALA A 66 -7.90 9.28 3.79
C ALA A 66 -6.53 9.90 3.56
N ARG A 67 -6.06 10.73 4.49
CA ARG A 67 -4.73 11.36 4.45
C ARG A 67 -3.99 11.03 5.74
N TYR A 68 -2.75 10.58 5.60
CA TYR A 68 -1.83 10.34 6.70
C TYR A 68 -0.66 11.29 6.51
N PHE A 69 -0.54 12.27 7.41
CA PHE A 69 0.53 13.26 7.30
C PHE A 69 1.92 12.61 7.44
N ARG A 70 2.04 11.52 8.18
CA ARG A 70 3.27 10.73 8.23
C ARG A 70 3.08 9.44 7.44
N PHE A 71 3.88 9.23 6.41
CA PHE A 71 3.92 7.99 5.66
C PHE A 71 5.35 7.60 5.29
N ARG A 72 5.71 6.35 5.59
CA ARG A 72 6.85 5.65 5.01
C ARG A 72 6.67 4.15 5.14
N ILE A 73 7.40 3.41 4.32
CA ILE A 73 7.68 1.99 4.57
C ILE A 73 9.16 1.83 4.90
N LEU A 74 9.51 0.79 5.66
CA LEU A 74 10.90 0.47 5.97
C LEU A 74 11.56 -0.36 4.84
N GLY A 75 12.83 -0.73 5.01
CA GLY A 75 13.55 -1.49 3.99
C GLY A 75 13.08 -2.94 3.88
N GLU A 76 13.59 -3.65 2.88
CA GLU A 76 13.27 -5.07 2.66
C GLU A 76 13.67 -5.95 3.87
N ASN A 77 14.76 -5.60 4.56
CA ASN A 77 15.21 -6.29 5.78
C ASN A 77 14.20 -6.18 6.93
N GLU A 78 13.45 -5.08 6.98
CA GLU A 78 12.32 -4.87 7.91
C GLU A 78 10.98 -5.20 7.25
N LYS A 79 11.00 -5.96 6.15
CA LYS A 79 9.82 -6.47 5.46
C LYS A 79 8.85 -5.38 5.04
N TYR A 80 9.38 -4.24 4.58
CA TYR A 80 8.58 -3.10 4.13
C TYR A 80 7.54 -2.62 5.16
N GLN A 81 7.87 -2.73 6.45
CA GLN A 81 6.97 -2.39 7.54
C GLN A 81 6.34 -1.00 7.39
N LEU A 82 5.02 -0.93 7.49
CA LEU A 82 4.27 0.31 7.36
C LEU A 82 4.50 1.23 8.56
N LYS A 83 4.73 2.52 8.29
CA LYS A 83 4.70 3.60 9.29
C LYS A 83 3.73 4.67 8.83
N VAL A 84 2.60 4.78 9.52
CA VAL A 84 1.59 5.81 9.27
C VAL A 84 1.22 6.56 10.55
N GLY A 85 0.72 7.78 10.40
CA GLY A 85 0.21 8.56 11.52
C GLY A 85 -0.44 9.86 11.08
N ASN A 86 -1.06 10.53 12.06
CA ASN A 86 -1.72 11.82 11.88
C ASN A 86 -2.80 11.75 10.78
N TYR A 87 -3.76 10.84 10.97
CA TYR A 87 -4.90 10.66 10.09
C TYR A 87 -5.78 11.92 10.00
N SER A 88 -6.28 12.19 8.81
CA SER A 88 -7.36 13.15 8.53
C SER A 88 -8.11 12.71 7.27
N GLY A 89 -9.37 13.08 7.13
CA GLY A 89 -10.15 12.72 5.94
C GLY A 89 -11.63 12.53 6.26
N ASN A 90 -12.40 12.22 5.22
CA ASN A 90 -13.82 11.90 5.34
C ASN A 90 -14.11 10.40 5.18
N ALA A 91 -13.08 9.58 4.91
CA ALA A 91 -13.17 8.13 5.02
C ALA A 91 -13.11 7.67 6.49
N THR A 92 -13.32 6.39 6.74
CA THR A 92 -12.99 5.78 8.04
C THR A 92 -11.49 5.48 8.11
N ASP A 93 -10.86 5.71 9.26
CA ASP A 93 -9.45 5.34 9.47
C ASP A 93 -9.30 3.83 9.68
N ASN A 94 -9.08 3.12 8.57
CA ASN A 94 -8.84 1.68 8.57
C ASN A 94 -7.38 1.31 8.31
N LEU A 95 -6.47 2.27 8.08
CA LEU A 95 -5.05 1.95 7.85
C LEU A 95 -4.22 2.04 9.14
N THR A 96 -4.63 2.85 10.13
CA THR A 96 -3.86 3.01 11.37
C THR A 96 -3.71 1.70 12.14
N ILE A 97 -4.67 0.78 12.06
CA ILE A 97 -4.55 -0.56 12.67
C ILE A 97 -3.42 -1.40 12.06
N HIS A 98 -3.04 -1.11 10.81
CA HIS A 98 -1.93 -1.74 10.11
C HIS A 98 -0.59 -1.04 10.36
N ASN A 99 -0.56 0.03 11.15
CA ASN A 99 0.69 0.69 11.50
C ASN A 99 1.62 -0.27 12.23
N ASN A 100 2.89 -0.28 11.84
CA ASN A 100 3.92 -1.20 12.31
C ASN A 100 3.69 -2.68 11.94
N ILE A 101 2.78 -3.00 11.02
CA ILE A 101 2.65 -4.35 10.48
C ILE A 101 3.61 -4.49 9.27
N PRO A 102 4.42 -5.56 9.21
CA PRO A 102 5.18 -5.93 8.02
C PRO A 102 4.30 -6.17 6.79
N PHE A 103 4.87 -6.07 5.60
CA PHE A 103 4.19 -6.45 4.37
C PHE A 103 4.18 -7.98 4.24
N SER A 104 3.07 -8.55 3.73
CA SER A 104 2.91 -9.99 3.50
C SER A 104 2.33 -10.26 2.12
N THR A 105 2.73 -11.39 1.53
CA THR A 105 2.18 -11.95 0.28
C THR A 105 1.84 -13.42 0.49
N PHE A 106 1.16 -14.04 -0.48
CA PHE A 106 0.75 -15.44 -0.34
C PHE A 106 1.95 -16.40 -0.16
N ASP A 107 3.12 -16.02 -0.69
CA ASP A 107 4.38 -16.77 -0.64
C ASP A 107 5.35 -16.27 0.45
N GLN A 108 5.03 -15.16 1.14
CA GLN A 108 5.84 -14.64 2.24
C GLN A 108 4.98 -14.04 3.36
N ASP A 109 4.67 -14.88 4.34
CA ASP A 109 3.90 -14.49 5.52
C ASP A 109 4.78 -13.75 6.54
N ASN A 110 4.47 -12.48 6.79
CA ASN A 110 5.07 -11.66 7.84
C ASN A 110 4.00 -10.97 8.69
N ASP A 111 2.75 -11.45 8.64
CA ASP A 111 1.66 -10.81 9.37
C ASP A 111 1.67 -11.24 10.86
N LYS A 112 0.66 -10.81 11.62
CA LYS A 112 0.57 -11.05 13.07
C LYS A 112 -0.47 -12.11 13.44
N ALA A 113 -1.10 -12.75 12.47
CA ALA A 113 -2.04 -13.83 12.72
C ALA A 113 -1.28 -15.08 13.18
N GLU A 114 -1.84 -15.77 14.16
CA GLU A 114 -1.14 -16.89 14.81
C GLU A 114 -1.17 -18.19 13.99
N SER A 115 -2.15 -18.34 13.11
CA SER A 115 -2.45 -19.63 12.47
C SER A 115 -2.78 -19.58 10.98
N ASN A 116 -2.81 -18.39 10.37
CA ASN A 116 -3.18 -18.21 8.97
C ASN A 116 -2.33 -17.12 8.32
N ASN A 117 -2.02 -17.28 7.04
CA ASN A 117 -1.49 -16.19 6.22
C ASN A 117 -2.67 -15.34 5.71
N CYS A 118 -2.81 -14.10 6.20
CA CYS A 118 -3.85 -13.17 5.77
C CYS A 118 -3.84 -12.97 4.26
N ALA A 119 -2.66 -12.98 3.62
CA ALA A 119 -2.55 -12.80 2.18
C ALA A 119 -3.12 -13.98 1.36
N VAL A 120 -3.28 -15.16 1.96
CA VAL A 120 -3.97 -16.31 1.34
C VAL A 120 -5.49 -16.22 1.57
N LEU A 121 -5.92 -15.63 2.68
CA LEU A 121 -7.35 -15.52 3.03
C LEU A 121 -8.06 -14.35 2.33
N TYR A 122 -7.36 -13.24 2.08
CA TYR A 122 -7.93 -12.02 1.53
C TYR A 122 -7.37 -11.74 0.13
N THR A 123 -8.01 -12.32 -0.90
CA THR A 123 -7.61 -12.22 -2.31
C THR A 123 -8.53 -11.30 -3.12
#